data_AF-A0A523IGR7-F1
#
_entry.id   AF-A0A523IGR7-F1
#
_cell.length_a   1.000
_cell.length_b   1.000
_cell.length_c   1.000
_cell.angle_alpha   90.00
_cell.angle_beta   90.00
_cell.angle_gamma   90.00
#
_symmetry.space_group_name_H-M   'P 1'
#
loop_
_entity.id
_entity.type
_entity.pdbx_description
1 polymer ?
#
loop_
_entity_poly.entity_id
_entity_poly.type
_entity_poly.pdbx_seq_one_letter_code
_entity_poly.pdbx_strand_id
1 'polypeptide(L)'
;MAHQLGPCSAPTPQAELGSHASDREEMPSSPPGDADSPRLICRCLGVSSLRIAEAIRAQGLTQVAEIQQALQAGTGCYTCHPEIEELLAEARGEPISAQLRSQNRALCQSETQRQIEGALYGGIVPKLPAGSRVEIIWVEGLQLELQVTPELEAELRALITDKLRKVVCPDLEVVFRRSPSR
;
A
#
# COMPACT_ATOMS: atom_id res chain seq x y z
N MET A 1 -3.68 -65.69 -18.32
CA MET A 1 -3.29 -64.27 -18.28
C MET A 1 -4.45 -63.46 -18.84
N ALA A 2 -5.25 -62.86 -17.96
CA ALA A 2 -6.24 -61.82 -18.26
C ALA A 2 -6.79 -61.33 -16.90
N HIS A 3 -6.20 -60.25 -16.38
CA HIS A 3 -6.73 -59.50 -15.26
C HIS A 3 -7.97 -58.74 -15.74
N GLN A 4 -9.13 -59.03 -15.16
CA GLN A 4 -10.35 -58.25 -15.38
C GLN A 4 -10.74 -57.58 -14.07
N LEU A 5 -10.39 -56.30 -13.99
CA LEU A 5 -10.86 -55.32 -13.04
C LEU A 5 -12.36 -55.07 -13.30
N GLY A 6 -13.21 -55.33 -12.31
CA GLY A 6 -14.60 -54.90 -12.28
C GLY A 6 -14.75 -53.62 -11.46
N PRO A 7 -15.33 -52.53 -12.01
CA PRO A 7 -15.40 -51.22 -11.34
C PRO A 7 -16.56 -51.10 -10.34
N CYS A 8 -16.29 -50.43 -9.23
CA CYS A 8 -17.29 -49.94 -8.28
C CYS A 8 -18.17 -48.85 -8.93
N SER A 9 -19.47 -49.01 -8.77
CA SER A 9 -20.52 -48.07 -9.17
C SER A 9 -20.41 -46.72 -8.47
N ALA A 10 -20.65 -45.64 -9.21
CA ALA A 10 -21.21 -44.40 -8.69
C ALA A 10 -22.27 -43.88 -9.67
N PRO A 11 -23.45 -43.41 -9.19
CA PRO A 11 -24.49 -42.86 -10.03
C PRO A 11 -24.16 -41.40 -10.41
N THR A 12 -24.39 -41.02 -11.67
CA THR A 12 -24.39 -39.61 -12.08
C THR A 12 -25.80 -39.25 -12.52
N PRO A 13 -26.47 -38.27 -11.89
CA PRO A 13 -27.73 -37.73 -12.38
C PRO A 13 -27.48 -36.80 -13.59
N GLN A 14 -28.43 -36.84 -14.51
CA GLN A 14 -28.42 -36.12 -15.78
C GLN A 14 -28.58 -34.60 -15.59
N ALA A 15 -27.90 -33.83 -16.42
CA ALA A 15 -28.19 -32.41 -16.67
C ALA A 15 -27.94 -32.10 -18.15
N GLU A 16 -29.01 -32.28 -18.93
CA GLU A 16 -29.54 -31.42 -19.99
C GLU A 16 -28.61 -30.44 -20.71
N LEU A 17 -28.59 -30.58 -22.03
CA LEU A 17 -28.02 -29.64 -23.00
C LEU A 17 -28.80 -28.32 -23.05
N GLY A 18 -28.05 -27.22 -23.14
CA GLY A 18 -28.52 -25.93 -23.61
C GLY A 18 -27.43 -25.26 -24.45
N SER A 19 -27.46 -25.48 -25.76
CA SER A 19 -26.65 -24.77 -26.75
C SER A 19 -27.20 -23.35 -26.93
N HIS A 20 -26.33 -22.35 -27.11
CA HIS A 20 -26.28 -21.40 -28.23
C HIS A 20 -25.52 -20.13 -27.81
N ALA A 21 -24.43 -19.88 -28.55
CA ALA A 21 -23.52 -18.74 -28.43
C ALA A 21 -24.11 -17.44 -29.04
N SER A 22 -23.46 -16.32 -28.70
CA SER A 22 -23.68 -14.91 -29.09
C SER A 22 -24.33 -14.16 -27.92
N ASP A 23 -23.67 -13.27 -27.19
CA ASP A 23 -22.97 -12.10 -27.71
C ASP A 23 -21.63 -11.79 -27.03
N ARG A 24 -20.79 -11.18 -27.85
CA ARG A 24 -19.49 -10.58 -27.60
C ARG A 24 -19.74 -9.22 -26.93
N GLU A 25 -19.19 -9.03 -25.73
CA GLU A 25 -18.58 -7.79 -25.17
C GLU A 25 -18.45 -7.92 -23.64
N GLU A 26 -17.54 -8.77 -23.17
CA GLU A 26 -17.03 -8.64 -21.80
C GLU A 26 -15.90 -7.62 -21.81
N MET A 27 -16.28 -6.37 -21.59
CA MET A 27 -15.38 -5.25 -21.37
C MET A 27 -15.93 -4.36 -20.24
N PRO A 28 -15.02 -3.69 -19.52
CA PRO A 28 -14.78 -4.05 -18.14
C PRO A 28 -15.35 -3.00 -17.20
N SER A 29 -15.81 -3.43 -16.05
CA SER A 29 -15.90 -2.53 -14.90
C SER A 29 -15.86 -3.37 -13.64
N SER A 30 -14.66 -3.86 -13.31
CA SER A 30 -14.30 -3.83 -11.90
C SER A 30 -14.65 -2.42 -11.42
N PRO A 31 -15.55 -2.26 -10.43
CA PRO A 31 -15.88 -0.93 -9.94
C PRO A 31 -14.56 -0.22 -9.58
N PRO A 32 -14.47 1.11 -9.71
CA PRO A 32 -13.40 1.87 -9.07
C PRO A 32 -13.65 1.84 -7.54
N GLY A 33 -13.55 0.65 -6.96
CA GLY A 33 -13.58 0.41 -5.54
C GLY A 33 -12.13 0.29 -5.10
N ASP A 34 -11.62 1.37 -4.52
CA ASP A 34 -10.46 1.31 -3.62
C ASP A 34 -9.13 0.88 -4.25
N ALA A 35 -8.93 1.21 -5.54
CA ALA A 35 -7.64 1.05 -6.19
C ALA A 35 -6.68 2.18 -5.78
N ASP A 36 -5.82 1.85 -4.81
CA ASP A 36 -4.51 2.44 -4.57
C ASP A 36 -4.47 3.84 -3.90
N SER A 37 -5.01 3.94 -2.68
CA SER A 37 -4.53 4.98 -1.78
C SER A 37 -3.00 4.88 -1.68
N PRO A 38 -2.29 6.02 -1.80
CA PRO A 38 -0.84 6.02 -1.84
C PRO A 38 -0.31 5.42 -0.55
N ARG A 39 0.69 4.55 -0.66
CA ARG A 39 1.22 3.78 0.48
C ARG A 39 2.75 3.73 0.45
N LEU A 40 3.34 3.46 1.60
CA LEU A 40 4.80 3.36 1.75
C LEU A 40 5.29 1.97 1.37
N ILE A 41 5.99 1.85 0.23
CA ILE A 41 6.47 0.56 -0.28
C ILE A 41 7.87 0.26 0.26
N CYS A 42 8.87 1.09 -0.06
CA CYS A 42 10.23 0.91 0.45
C CYS A 42 10.43 1.72 1.73
N ARG A 43 10.32 1.04 2.86
CA ARG A 43 10.47 1.61 4.21
C ARG A 43 11.88 2.10 4.51
N CYS A 44 12.87 1.32 4.06
CA CYS A 44 14.28 1.61 4.31
C CYS A 44 14.73 2.92 3.61
N LEU A 45 14.06 3.34 2.54
CA LEU A 45 14.44 4.48 1.70
C LEU A 45 13.31 5.51 1.50
N GLY A 46 12.17 5.34 2.18
CA GLY A 46 11.05 6.26 2.11
C GLY A 46 10.39 6.37 0.73
N VAL A 47 10.29 5.27 -0.03
CA VAL A 47 9.72 5.28 -1.40
C VAL A 47 8.27 4.82 -1.40
N SER A 48 7.38 5.67 -1.94
CA SER A 48 5.93 5.44 -2.03
C SER A 48 5.51 4.66 -3.28
N SER A 49 4.29 4.12 -3.28
CA SER A 49 3.68 3.50 -4.47
C SER A 49 3.53 4.50 -5.62
N LEU A 50 3.21 5.77 -5.30
CA LEU A 50 3.14 6.85 -6.27
C LEU A 50 4.45 7.06 -7.02
N ARG A 51 5.57 7.18 -6.28
CA ARG A 51 6.92 7.34 -6.85
C ARG A 51 7.27 6.19 -7.79
N ILE A 52 6.95 4.96 -7.38
CA ILE A 52 7.20 3.76 -8.17
C ILE A 52 6.34 3.77 -9.44
N ALA A 53 5.04 4.03 -9.32
CA ALA A 53 4.12 4.10 -10.46
C ALA A 53 4.46 5.24 -11.43
N GLU A 54 4.91 6.39 -10.94
CA GLU A 54 5.43 7.49 -11.75
C GLU A 54 6.69 7.09 -12.51
N ALA A 55 7.66 6.46 -11.84
CA ALA A 55 8.89 5.98 -12.49
C ALA A 55 8.60 4.94 -13.57
N ILE A 56 7.71 3.97 -13.29
CA ILE A 56 7.26 2.97 -14.27
C ILE A 56 6.66 3.66 -15.51
N ARG A 57 5.74 4.62 -15.32
CA ARG A 57 5.08 5.31 -16.45
C ARG A 57 6.02 6.23 -17.21
N ALA A 58 6.91 6.95 -16.51
CA ALA A 58 7.79 7.93 -17.13
C ALA A 58 8.98 7.29 -17.86
N GLN A 59 9.50 6.16 -17.34
CA GLN A 59 10.70 5.53 -17.85
C GLN A 59 10.45 4.15 -18.48
N GLY A 60 9.22 3.62 -18.41
CA GLY A 60 8.88 2.31 -18.97
C GLY A 60 9.50 1.14 -18.22
N LEU A 61 9.70 1.26 -16.91
CA LEU A 61 10.36 0.23 -16.10
C LEU A 61 9.49 -1.02 -15.99
N THR A 62 10.10 -2.19 -16.15
CA THR A 62 9.42 -3.49 -16.20
C THR A 62 9.92 -4.47 -15.13
N GLN A 63 11.09 -4.24 -14.55
CA GLN A 63 11.73 -5.13 -13.60
C GLN A 63 12.09 -4.43 -12.29
N VAL A 64 12.13 -5.19 -11.19
CA VAL A 64 12.53 -4.70 -9.86
C VAL A 64 13.94 -4.09 -9.90
N ALA A 65 14.85 -4.69 -10.67
CA ALA A 65 16.20 -4.17 -10.85
C ALA A 65 16.21 -2.75 -11.45
N GLU A 66 15.30 -2.46 -12.38
CA GLU A 66 15.17 -1.14 -12.99
C GLU A 66 14.62 -0.12 -11.99
N ILE A 67 13.67 -0.54 -11.14
CA ILE A 67 13.16 0.26 -10.01
C ILE A 67 14.27 0.55 -8.99
N GLN A 68 15.11 -0.44 -8.67
CA GLN A 68 16.29 -0.26 -7.83
C GLN A 68 17.27 0.76 -8.42
N GLN A 69 17.50 0.74 -9.74
CA GLN A 69 18.39 1.73 -10.37
C GLN A 69 17.77 3.13 -10.38
N ALA A 70 16.46 3.24 -10.64
CA ALA A 70 15.77 4.52 -10.77
C ALA A 70 15.51 5.20 -9.42
N LEU A 71 15.06 4.43 -8.42
CA LEU A 71 14.57 4.94 -7.13
C LEU A 71 15.38 4.47 -5.93
N GLN A 72 16.39 3.61 -6.13
CA GLN A 72 17.15 2.94 -5.07
C GLN A 72 16.30 2.00 -4.19
N ALA A 73 14.98 2.00 -4.34
CA ALA A 73 14.03 1.18 -3.61
C ALA A 73 14.39 -0.30 -3.68
N GLY A 74 14.48 -0.96 -2.53
CA GLY A 74 14.74 -2.40 -2.46
C GLY A 74 16.20 -2.80 -2.67
N THR A 75 17.17 -1.89 -2.55
CA THR A 75 18.62 -2.21 -2.64
C THR A 75 19.24 -2.69 -1.31
N GLY A 76 18.53 -2.58 -0.20
CA GLY A 76 19.03 -2.94 1.13
C GLY A 76 18.34 -4.18 1.72
N CYS A 77 17.17 -3.95 2.33
CA CYS A 77 16.46 -4.94 3.15
C CYS A 77 15.60 -5.93 2.36
N TYR A 78 15.38 -5.69 1.06
CA TYR A 78 14.61 -6.51 0.09
C TYR A 78 13.14 -6.81 0.44
N THR A 79 12.65 -6.40 1.61
CA THR A 79 11.29 -6.69 2.08
C THR A 79 10.17 -6.07 1.22
N CYS A 80 10.48 -5.05 0.44
CA CYS A 80 9.52 -4.37 -0.44
C CYS A 80 9.45 -4.95 -1.86
N HIS A 81 10.25 -5.98 -2.18
CA HIS A 81 10.24 -6.62 -3.50
C HIS A 81 8.87 -7.18 -3.92
N PRO A 82 8.13 -7.94 -3.08
CA PRO A 82 6.83 -8.47 -3.49
C PRO A 82 5.80 -7.37 -3.79
N GLU A 83 5.87 -6.23 -3.09
CA GLU A 83 5.05 -5.06 -3.36
C GLU A 83 5.45 -4.33 -4.66
N ILE A 84 6.75 -4.24 -4.96
CA ILE A 84 7.23 -3.66 -6.22
C ILE A 84 6.80 -4.55 -7.40
N GLU A 85 6.87 -5.87 -7.26
CA GLU A 85 6.43 -6.83 -8.28
C GLU A 85 4.92 -6.72 -8.54
N GLU A 86 4.11 -6.51 -7.51
CA GLU A 86 2.67 -6.23 -7.65
C GLU A 86 2.44 -4.98 -8.50
N LEU A 87 3.12 -3.86 -8.20
CA LEU A 87 2.98 -2.61 -8.97
C LEU A 87 3.44 -2.76 -10.43
N LEU A 88 4.50 -3.52 -10.67
CA LEU A 88 5.00 -3.83 -12.01
C LEU A 88 4.02 -4.72 -12.79
N ALA A 89 3.43 -5.72 -12.14
CA ALA A 89 2.42 -6.59 -12.73
C ALA A 89 1.15 -5.81 -13.07
N GLU A 90 0.69 -4.93 -12.18
CA GLU A 90 -0.44 -4.04 -12.41
C GLU A 90 -0.19 -3.11 -13.61
N ALA A 91 1.00 -2.51 -13.71
CA ALA A 91 1.38 -1.70 -14.84
C ALA A 91 1.41 -2.47 -16.18
N ARG A 92 1.63 -3.78 -16.14
CA ARG A 92 1.56 -4.68 -17.31
C ARG A 92 0.15 -5.20 -17.61
N GLY A 93 -0.84 -4.94 -16.75
CA GLY A 93 -2.16 -5.55 -16.84
C GLY A 93 -2.19 -7.04 -16.47
N GLU A 94 -1.18 -7.52 -15.75
CA GLU A 94 -1.09 -8.91 -15.29
C GLU A 94 -2.01 -9.12 -14.07
N PRO A 95 -2.77 -10.23 -14.02
CA PRO A 95 -3.62 -10.52 -12.87
C PRO A 95 -2.78 -10.89 -11.63
N ILE A 96 -2.73 -10.01 -10.64
CA ILE A 96 -2.28 -10.35 -9.29
C ILE A 96 -3.44 -10.94 -8.48
N SER A 97 -3.18 -11.97 -7.69
CA SER A 97 -4.18 -12.56 -6.80
C SER A 97 -4.66 -11.56 -5.74
N ALA A 98 -5.97 -11.50 -5.49
CA ALA A 98 -6.53 -10.61 -4.47
C ALA A 98 -5.95 -10.87 -3.06
N GLN A 99 -5.59 -12.14 -2.78
CA GLN A 99 -4.94 -12.55 -1.54
C GLN A 99 -3.54 -11.92 -1.39
N LEU A 100 -2.72 -11.88 -2.44
CA LEU A 100 -1.38 -11.28 -2.37
C LEU A 100 -1.49 -9.77 -2.14
N ARG A 101 -2.40 -9.11 -2.87
CA ARG A 101 -2.66 -7.68 -2.68
C ARG A 101 -3.08 -7.34 -1.25
N SER A 102 -3.96 -8.14 -0.65
CA SER A 102 -4.42 -7.91 0.73
C SER A 102 -3.31 -8.12 1.76
N GLN A 103 -2.46 -9.13 1.57
CA GLN A 103 -1.30 -9.39 2.43
C GLN A 103 -0.28 -8.25 2.37
N ASN A 104 0.09 -7.83 1.16
CA ASN A 104 1.02 -6.71 0.94
C ASN A 104 0.48 -5.42 1.57
N ARG A 105 -0.81 -5.12 1.42
CA ARG A 105 -1.44 -3.96 2.08
C ARG A 105 -1.40 -4.03 3.60
N ALA A 106 -1.72 -5.19 4.18
CA ALA A 106 -1.72 -5.35 5.63
C ALA A 106 -0.32 -5.14 6.23
N LEU A 107 0.71 -5.67 5.58
CA LEU A 107 2.11 -5.47 5.98
C LEU A 107 2.48 -3.98 5.92
N CYS A 108 2.22 -3.33 4.78
CA CYS A 108 2.47 -1.91 4.57
C CYS A 108 1.77 -1.03 5.63
N GLN A 109 0.51 -1.31 5.97
CA GLN A 109 -0.26 -0.53 6.96
C GLN A 109 0.40 -0.59 8.35
N SER A 110 0.67 -1.79 8.85
CA SER A 110 1.27 -1.98 10.17
C SER A 110 2.67 -1.37 10.29
N GLU A 111 3.45 -1.43 9.20
CA GLU A 111 4.81 -0.90 9.21
C GLU A 111 4.86 0.62 9.04
N THR A 112 3.93 1.21 8.29
CA THR A 112 3.81 2.66 8.16
C THR A 112 3.42 3.29 9.50
N GLN A 113 2.44 2.71 10.20
CA GLN A 113 2.09 3.08 11.57
C GLN A 113 3.33 3.09 12.47
N ARG A 114 4.10 1.99 12.47
CA ARG A 114 5.30 1.84 13.30
C ARG A 114 6.36 2.90 12.99
N GLN A 115 6.57 3.22 11.73
CA GLN A 115 7.51 4.27 11.34
C GLN A 115 7.06 5.65 11.78
N ILE A 116 5.78 5.97 11.61
CA ILE A 116 5.21 7.25 12.04
C ILE A 116 5.34 7.38 13.55
N GLU A 117 4.95 6.36 14.33
CA GLU A 117 5.07 6.36 15.78
C GLU A 117 6.52 6.54 16.23
N GLY A 118 7.46 5.81 15.62
CA GLY A 118 8.89 5.93 15.90
C GLY A 118 9.43 7.34 15.59
N ALA A 119 9.04 7.92 14.46
CA ALA A 119 9.44 9.26 14.07
C ALA A 119 8.87 10.33 15.01
N LEU A 120 7.60 10.17 15.38
CA LEU A 120 6.87 11.12 16.21
C LEU A 120 7.35 11.07 17.66
N TYR A 121 7.19 9.94 18.33
CA TYR A 121 7.50 9.80 19.76
C TYR A 121 9.00 9.71 20.02
N GLY A 122 9.76 9.08 19.14
CA GLY A 122 11.21 8.97 19.28
C GLY A 122 11.98 10.21 18.84
N GLY A 123 11.43 10.99 17.90
CA GLY A 123 12.17 12.07 17.24
C GLY A 123 11.61 13.49 17.42
N ILE A 124 10.30 13.63 17.51
CA ILE A 124 9.61 14.94 17.46
C ILE A 124 9.16 15.36 18.85
N VAL A 125 8.39 14.51 19.54
CA VAL A 125 7.88 14.77 20.89
C VAL A 125 8.95 15.26 21.89
N PRO A 126 10.16 14.70 21.96
CA PRO A 126 11.19 15.20 22.89
C PRO A 126 11.71 16.62 22.55
N LYS A 127 11.42 17.13 21.35
CA LYS A 127 11.81 18.47 20.90
C LYS A 127 10.68 19.50 21.00
N LEU A 128 9.49 19.09 21.44
CA LEU A 128 8.35 19.98 21.58
C LEU A 128 8.44 20.77 22.89
N PRO A 129 7.92 22.02 22.93
CA PRO A 129 7.91 22.81 24.15
C PRO A 129 7.01 22.17 25.22
N ALA A 130 7.39 22.35 26.48
CA ALA A 130 6.68 21.80 27.63
C ALA A 130 5.19 22.23 27.61
N GLY A 131 4.28 21.26 27.67
CA GLY A 131 2.83 21.48 27.56
C GLY A 131 2.22 21.13 26.21
N SER A 132 3.04 20.90 25.17
CA SER A 132 2.55 20.42 23.88
C SER A 132 2.11 18.96 23.98
N ARG A 133 0.86 18.67 23.62
CA ARG A 133 0.37 17.30 23.43
C ARG A 133 0.18 17.03 21.95
N VAL A 134 0.71 15.90 21.50
CA VAL A 134 0.52 15.40 20.14
C VAL A 134 0.02 13.97 20.25
N GLU A 135 -1.12 13.70 19.63
CA GLU A 135 -1.75 12.39 19.61
C GLU A 135 -2.07 12.03 18.16
N ILE A 136 -1.88 10.75 17.81
CA ILE A 136 -2.24 10.22 16.49
C ILE A 136 -3.71 9.83 16.54
N ILE A 137 -4.54 10.45 15.72
CA ILE A 137 -5.98 10.13 15.61
C ILE A 137 -6.17 8.96 14.64
N TRP A 138 -5.48 9.01 13.49
CA TRP A 138 -5.68 8.08 12.39
C TRP A 138 -4.42 7.98 11.52
N VAL A 139 -4.20 6.78 10.96
CA VAL A 139 -3.18 6.50 9.94
C VAL A 139 -3.74 5.52 8.93
N GLU A 140 -3.68 5.90 7.66
CA GLU A 140 -4.07 5.04 6.56
C GLU A 140 -3.23 5.34 5.32
N GLY A 141 -2.53 4.33 4.79
CA GLY A 141 -1.59 4.52 3.69
C GLY A 141 -0.55 5.60 4.02
N LEU A 142 -0.54 6.69 3.24
CA LEU A 142 0.30 7.88 3.45
C LEU A 142 -0.45 9.07 4.06
N GLN A 143 -1.61 8.85 4.69
CA GLN A 143 -2.36 9.89 5.35
C GLN A 143 -2.28 9.72 6.87
N LEU A 144 -1.85 10.79 7.54
CA LEU A 144 -1.71 10.86 8.98
C LEU A 144 -2.54 12.02 9.53
N GLU A 145 -3.42 11.72 10.46
CA GLU A 145 -4.17 12.72 11.21
C GLU A 145 -3.62 12.87 12.62
N LEU A 146 -3.17 14.08 12.95
CA LEU A 146 -2.63 14.43 14.26
C LEU A 146 -3.54 15.40 15.00
N GLN A 147 -3.78 15.10 16.27
CA GLN A 147 -4.29 16.08 17.22
C GLN A 147 -3.13 16.79 17.88
N VAL A 148 -3.17 18.13 17.88
CA VAL A 148 -2.17 18.96 18.55
C VAL A 148 -2.85 20.02 19.41
N THR A 149 -2.17 20.46 20.47
CA THR A 149 -2.66 21.58 21.30
C THR A 149 -2.80 22.86 20.45
N PRO A 150 -3.80 23.71 20.73
CA PRO A 150 -4.08 24.90 19.93
C PRO A 150 -2.93 25.92 19.97
N GLU A 151 -2.16 25.93 21.06
CA GLU A 151 -0.96 26.75 21.28
C GLU A 151 0.21 26.37 20.35
N LEU A 152 0.11 25.27 19.60
CA LEU A 152 1.12 24.87 18.64
C LEU A 152 1.11 25.81 17.43
N GLU A 153 2.11 26.70 17.38
CA GLU A 153 2.32 27.68 16.30
C GLU A 153 2.41 27.00 14.92
N ALA A 154 2.02 27.73 13.87
CA ALA A 154 2.02 27.22 12.50
C ALA A 154 3.42 26.75 12.05
N GLU A 155 4.47 27.44 12.49
CA GLU A 155 5.87 27.09 12.21
C GLU A 155 6.25 25.73 12.79
N LEU A 156 5.80 25.43 14.01
CA LEU A 156 6.09 24.15 14.64
C LEU A 156 5.33 23.01 13.96
N ARG A 157 4.09 23.23 13.50
CA ARG A 157 3.36 22.26 12.66
C ARG A 157 4.09 21.97 11.37
N ALA A 158 4.59 23.00 10.69
CA ALA A 158 5.39 22.84 9.48
C ALA A 158 6.67 22.05 9.75
N LEU A 159 7.35 22.30 10.88
CA LEU A 159 8.53 21.54 11.30
C LEU A 159 8.22 20.06 11.56
N ILE A 160 7.08 19.76 12.22
CA ILE A 160 6.62 18.38 12.45
C ILE A 160 6.38 17.68 11.11
N THR A 161 5.64 18.32 10.20
CA THR A 161 5.35 17.77 8.87
C THR A 161 6.62 17.53 8.06
N ASP A 162 7.53 18.51 7.99
CA ASP A 162 8.81 18.38 7.29
C ASP A 162 9.64 17.22 7.84
N LYS A 163 9.69 17.09 9.17
CA LYS A 163 10.45 16.03 9.82
C LYS A 163 9.82 14.66 9.62
N LEU A 164 8.49 14.54 9.69
CA LEU A 164 7.80 13.28 9.39
C LEU A 164 8.01 12.87 7.94
N ARG A 165 7.92 13.81 7.00
CA ARG A 165 8.17 13.55 5.57
C ARG A 165 9.61 13.13 5.28
N LYS A 166 10.58 13.66 6.03
CA LYS A 166 11.99 13.25 5.93
C LYS A 166 12.26 11.86 6.48
N VAL A 167 11.53 11.45 7.52
CA VAL A 167 11.75 10.15 8.19
C VAL A 167 10.94 9.02 7.54
N VAL A 168 9.69 9.29 7.18
CA VAL A 168 8.75 8.28 6.64
C VAL A 168 8.82 8.25 5.12
N CYS A 169 8.33 9.31 4.47
CA CYS A 169 8.45 9.52 3.03
C CYS A 169 8.00 10.94 2.63
N PRO A 170 8.53 11.48 1.53
CA PRO A 170 8.19 12.83 1.06
C PRO A 170 6.72 12.97 0.65
N ASP A 171 6.03 11.87 0.35
CA ASP A 171 4.63 11.88 -0.09
C ASP A 171 3.63 11.71 1.07
N LEU A 172 4.12 11.72 2.32
CA LEU A 172 3.26 11.64 3.51
C LEU A 172 2.42 12.93 3.66
N GLU A 173 1.11 12.77 3.68
CA GLU A 173 0.14 13.82 3.95
C GLU A 173 -0.16 13.89 5.44
N VAL A 174 0.05 15.05 6.04
CA VAL A 174 -0.17 15.28 7.48
C VAL A 174 -1.27 16.30 7.68
N VAL A 175 -2.39 15.86 8.24
CA VAL A 175 -3.55 16.69 8.55
C VAL A 175 -3.59 16.96 10.05
N PHE A 176 -3.69 18.23 10.43
CA PHE A 176 -3.80 18.62 11.84
C PHE A 176 -5.25 18.92 12.19
N ARG A 177 -5.80 18.17 13.13
CA ARG A 177 -7.10 18.51 13.73
C ARG A 177 -6.94 19.43 14.92
N ARG A 178 -7.73 20.51 14.91
CA ARG A 178 -7.92 21.36 16.09
C ARG A 178 -8.75 20.58 17.10
N SER A 179 -8.27 20.50 18.33
CA SER A 179 -9.10 20.10 19.46
C SER A 179 -10.34 21.00 19.51
N PRO A 180 -11.56 20.47 19.67
CA PRO A 180 -12.71 21.32 19.93
C PRO A 180 -12.41 22.10 21.21
N SER A 181 -12.29 23.42 21.10
CA SER A 181 -12.23 24.32 22.24
C SER A 181 -13.55 24.16 22.99
N ARG A 182 -13.51 23.46 24.13
CA ARG A 182 -14.65 23.34 25.02
C ARG A 182 -14.79 24.60 25.86
#